data_AF-A0A920BID1-F1
#
_entry.id   AF-A0A920BID1-F1
#
_cell.length_a   1.000
_cell.length_b   1.000
_cell.length_c   1.000
_cell.angle_alpha   90.00
_cell.angle_beta   90.00
_cell.angle_gamma   90.00
#
_symmetry.space_group_name_H-M   'P 1'
#
loop_
_entity.id
_entity.type
_entity.pdbx_description
1 polymer ?
#
loop_
_entity_poly.entity_id
_entity_poly.type
_entity_poly.pdbx_seq_one_letter_code
_entity_poly.pdbx_strand_id
1 'polypeptide(L)' 'MRAELKALIKMGSLSISEVLEKSDSNEIISRTKVLAVLESMPKIGKVKARRIMKEIGIAESRRLRGLGDQQRAALVSEFS' A
#
# COMPACT_ATOMS: atom_id res chain seq x y z
N MET A 1 -4.97 -6.07 14.61
CA MET A 1 -4.93 -6.34 13.16
C MET A 1 -4.73 -5.11 12.25
N ARG A 2 -5.71 -4.25 11.89
CA ARG A 2 -5.42 -3.12 10.95
C ARG A 2 -4.46 -2.06 11.51
N ALA A 3 -4.62 -1.70 12.78
CA ALA A 3 -3.72 -0.76 13.45
C ALA A 3 -2.30 -1.33 13.59
N GLU A 4 -2.21 -2.64 13.83
CA GLU A 4 -0.98 -3.39 13.99
C GLU A 4 -0.20 -3.52 12.68
N LEU A 5 -0.88 -3.79 11.55
CA LEU A 5 -0.26 -3.75 10.23
C LEU A 5 0.35 -2.37 9.96
N LYS A 6 -0.39 -1.29 10.25
CA LYS A 6 0.13 0.08 10.09
C LYS A 6 1.32 0.37 10.99
N ALA A 7 1.33 -0.16 12.22
CA ALA A 7 2.45 -0.01 13.14
C ALA A 7 3.72 -0.70 12.60
N LEU A 8 3.58 -1.94 12.11
CA LEU A 8 4.71 -2.68 11.52
C LEU A 8 5.25 -2.00 10.25
N ILE A 9 4.36 -1.50 9.38
CA ILE A 9 4.76 -0.72 8.20
C ILE A 9 5.50 0.56 8.62
N LYS A 10 4.97 1.28 9.61
CA LYS A 10 5.57 2.52 10.11
C LYS A 10 6.95 2.31 10.73
N MET A 11 7.17 1.15 11.35
CA MET A 11 8.48 0.74 11.88
C MET A 11 9.48 0.34 10.79
N GLY A 12 9.06 0.28 9.52
CA GLY A 12 9.89 -0.19 8.42
C GLY A 12 10.10 -1.72 8.43
N SER A 13 9.36 -2.45 9.26
CA SER A 13 9.43 -3.91 9.38
C SER A 13 8.60 -4.65 8.34
N LEU A 14 7.91 -3.92 7.46
CA LEU A 14 7.04 -4.45 6.41
C LEU A 14 7.16 -3.56 5.17
N SER A 15 7.68 -4.14 4.09
CA SER A 15 7.79 -3.53 2.76
C SER A 15 6.45 -3.53 2.03
N ILE A 16 6.35 -2.73 0.95
CA ILE A 16 5.12 -2.72 0.13
C ILE A 16 4.85 -4.08 -0.53
N SER A 17 5.90 -4.82 -0.92
CA SER A 17 5.78 -6.15 -1.53
C SER A 17 5.13 -7.13 -0.54
N GLU A 18 5.67 -7.19 0.68
CA GLU A 18 5.15 -8.07 1.73
C GLU A 18 3.71 -7.71 2.13
N VAL A 19 3.35 -6.42 2.13
CA VAL A 19 1.96 -5.99 2.38
C VAL A 19 1.03 -6.49 1.26
N LEU A 20 1.46 -6.42 0.01
CA LEU A 20 0.69 -6.91 -1.14
C LEU A 20 0.53 -8.43 -1.07
N GLU A 21 1.59 -9.18 -0.80
CA GLU A 21 1.55 -10.64 -0.63
C GLU A 21 0.63 -11.06 0.54
N LYS A 22 0.74 -10.40 1.70
CA LYS A 22 -0.17 -10.63 2.83
C LYS A 22 -1.62 -10.29 2.49
N SER A 23 -1.85 -9.37 1.55
CA SER A 23 -3.20 -9.01 1.13
C SER A 23 -3.89 -10.10 0.31
N ASP A 24 -3.13 -11.01 -0.30
CA ASP A 24 -3.69 -12.12 -1.09
C ASP A 24 -4.26 -13.22 -0.21
N SER A 25 -3.67 -13.44 0.97
CA SER A 25 -4.09 -14.47 1.93
C SER A 25 -4.93 -13.93 3.10
N ASN A 26 -4.95 -12.62 3.33
CA ASN A 26 -5.66 -12.01 4.46
C ASN A 26 -6.74 -11.02 4.01
N GLU A 27 -8.00 -11.40 4.21
CA GLU A 27 -9.15 -10.61 3.79
C GLU A 27 -9.25 -9.22 4.46
N ILE A 28 -8.80 -9.10 5.71
CA ILE A 28 -8.82 -7.82 6.43
C ILE A 28 -7.85 -6.84 5.79
N ILE A 29 -6.67 -7.33 5.40
CA ILE A 29 -5.63 -6.57 4.70
C ILE A 29 -6.09 -6.25 3.29
N SER A 30 -6.61 -7.22 2.54
CA SER A 30 -7.09 -7.05 1.16
C SER A 30 -8.13 -5.93 1.03
N ARG A 31 -8.98 -5.76 2.06
CA ARG A 31 -9.98 -4.70 2.14
C ARG A 31 -9.41 -3.34 2.57
N THR A 32 -8.11 -3.18 2.80
CA THR A 32 -7.50 -1.90 3.22
C THR A 32 -7.33 -0.96 2.02
N LYS A 33 -7.51 0.35 2.24
CA LYS A 33 -7.28 1.37 1.20
C LYS A 33 -5.79 1.48 0.90
N VAL A 34 -5.44 1.57 -0.38
CA VAL A 34 -4.04 1.73 -0.84
C VAL A 34 -3.43 3.00 -0.26
N LEU A 35 -4.17 4.12 -0.31
CA LEU A 35 -3.74 5.40 0.26
C LEU A 35 -3.31 5.28 1.73
N ALA A 36 -4.08 4.55 2.54
CA ALA A 36 -3.80 4.40 3.96
C ALA A 36 -2.54 3.56 4.23
N VAL A 37 -2.22 2.63 3.33
CA VAL A 37 -0.97 1.84 3.38
C VAL A 37 0.21 2.74 3.03
N LEU A 38 0.12 3.48 1.92
CA LEU A 38 1.16 4.41 1.48
C LEU A 38 1.46 5.48 2.53
N GLU A 39 0.44 6.07 3.14
CA GLU A 39 0.60 7.04 4.24
C GLU A 39 1.22 6.45 5.51
N SER A 40 1.21 5.12 5.65
CA SER A 40 1.87 4.44 6.77
C SER A 40 3.33 4.10 6.48
N MET A 41 3.77 4.20 5.22
CA MET A 41 5.16 3.94 4.84
C MET A 41 6.10 5.03 5.41
N PRO A 42 7.33 4.67 5.82
CA PRO A 42 8.30 5.63 6.31
C PRO A 42 8.55 6.74 5.27
N LYS A 43 8.58 8.00 5.70
CA LYS A 43 8.85 9.19 4.85
C LYS A 43 7.78 9.46 3.77
N ILE A 44 6.63 8.80 3.79
CA ILE A 44 5.52 9.06 2.86
C ILE A 44 4.35 9.73 3.59
N GLY A 45 4.21 11.04 3.39
CA GLY A 45 3.04 11.80 3.87
C GLY A 45 1.87 11.77 2.87
N LYS A 46 0.73 12.35 3.29
CA LYS A 46 -0.51 12.41 2.49
C LYS A 46 -0.34 12.98 1.07
N VAL A 47 0.56 13.95 0.91
CA VAL A 47 0.83 14.59 -0.39
C VAL A 47 1.59 13.64 -1.32
N LYS A 48 2.69 13.06 -0.82
CA LYS A 48 3.52 12.12 -1.60
C LYS A 48 2.75 10.84 -1.95
N ALA A 49 1.94 10.33 -1.03
CA ALA A 49 1.09 9.16 -1.27
C ALA A 49 0.11 9.38 -2.44
N ARG A 50 -0.62 10.51 -2.46
CA ARG A 50 -1.53 10.84 -3.57
C ARG A 50 -0.80 11.05 -4.89
N ARG A 51 0.40 11.64 -4.85
CA ARG A 51 1.22 11.83 -6.05
C ARG A 51 1.60 10.50 -6.69
N ILE A 52 2.14 9.56 -5.89
CA ILE A 52 2.48 8.21 -6.34
C ILE A 52 1.25 7.51 -6.93
N MET A 53 0.10 7.57 -6.25
CA MET A 53 -1.14 6.98 -6.76
C MET A 53 -1.56 7.58 -8.10
N LYS A 54 -1.44 8.91 -8.27
CA LYS A 54 -1.77 9.59 -9.52
C LYS A 54 -0.83 9.18 -10.65
N GLU A 55 0.48 9.11 -10.38
CA GLU A 55 1.51 8.71 -11.35
C GLU A 55 1.30 7.26 -11.83
N ILE A 56 0.89 6.36 -10.94
CA ILE A 56 0.59 4.95 -11.26
C ILE A 56 -0.83 4.76 -11.85
N GLY A 57 -1.70 5.78 -11.78
CA GLY A 57 -3.09 5.66 -12.23
C GLY A 57 -4.00 4.87 -11.29
N ILE A 58 -3.76 4.95 -9.97
CA ILE A 58 -4.57 4.31 -8.94
C ILE A 58 -5.60 5.32 -8.39
N ALA A 59 -6.89 4.99 -8.48
CA ALA A 59 -7.95 5.80 -7.90
C ALA A 59 -7.83 5.93 -6.36
N GLU A 60 -8.15 7.09 -5.78
CA GLU A 60 -8.04 7.33 -4.32
C GLU A 60 -8.89 6.37 -3.47
N SER A 61 -9.99 5.87 -4.02
CA SER A 61 -10.88 4.91 -3.36
C SER A 61 -10.39 3.46 -3.44
N ARG A 62 -9.31 3.18 -4.18
CA ARG A 62 -8.83 1.82 -4.44
C ARG A 62 -8.37 1.13 -3.15
N ARG A 63 -8.63 -0.19 -3.11
CA ARG A 63 -8.21 -1.10 -2.03
C ARG A 63 -7.18 -2.09 -2.57
N LEU A 64 -6.40 -2.71 -1.68
CA LEU A 64 -5.33 -3.64 -2.05
C LEU A 64 -5.83 -4.77 -2.96
N ARG A 65 -6.98 -5.39 -2.63
CA ARG A 65 -7.62 -6.42 -3.46
C ARG A 65 -8.01 -5.98 -4.88
N GLY A 66 -8.07 -4.68 -5.12
CA GLY A 66 -8.41 -4.12 -6.42
C GLY A 66 -7.18 -3.76 -7.24
N LEU A 67 -5.98 -3.86 -6.73
CA LEU A 67 -4.81 -3.50 -7.56
C LEU A 67 -4.65 -4.53 -8.67
N GLY A 68 -4.60 -4.07 -9.92
CA GLY A 68 -4.20 -4.93 -11.05
C GLY A 68 -2.69 -5.18 -11.03
N ASP A 69 -2.24 -6.20 -11.74
CA ASP A 69 -0.83 -6.64 -11.70
C ASP A 69 0.16 -5.53 -12.08
N GLN A 70 -0.17 -4.72 -13.09
CA GLN A 70 0.64 -3.57 -13.48
C GLN A 70 0.75 -2.51 -12.38
N GLN A 71 -0.34 -2.27 -11.63
CA GLN A 71 -0.33 -1.32 -10.52
C GLN A 71 0.47 -1.86 -9.33
N ARG A 72 0.39 -3.18 -9.07
CA ARG A 72 1.18 -3.85 -8.04
C ARG A 72 2.68 -3.77 -8.38
N ALA A 73 3.05 -4.09 -9.61
CA ALA A 73 4.44 -4.00 -10.08
C ALA A 73 4.99 -2.58 -10.01
N ALA A 74 4.23 -1.58 -10.45
CA ALA A 74 4.62 -0.17 -10.36
C ALA A 74 4.80 0.30 -8.91
N LEU A 75 3.93 -0.13 -8.00
CA LEU A 75 4.09 0.14 -6.57
C LEU A 75 5.34 -0.52 -5.99
N VAL A 76 5.66 -1.76 -6.35
CA VAL A 76 6.90 -2.40 -5.88
C VAL A 76 8.12 -1.64 -6.41
N SER A 77 8.09 -1.24 -7.69
CA SER A 77 9.19 -0.50 -8.32
C SER A 77 9.44 0.88 -7.70
N GLU A 78 8.40 1.59 -7.23
CA GLU A 78 8.55 2.91 -6.58
C GLU A 78 9.23 2.83 -5.20
N PHE A 79 9.24 1.64 -4.59
CA PHE A 79 9.73 1.41 -3.22
C PHE A 79 10.88 0.38 -3.15
N SER A 80 11.43 -0.03 -4.30
CA SER A 80 12.62 -0.90 -4.39
C SER A 80 13.92 -0.11 -4.22
#